data_AF-A0A1B2CTI3-F1
#
_entry.id   AF-A0A1B2CTI3-F1
#
_cell.length_a   1.000
_cell.length_b   1.000
_cell.length_c   1.000
_cell.angle_alpha   90.00
_cell.angle_beta   90.00
_cell.angle_gamma   90.00
#
_symmetry.space_group_name_H-M   'P 1'
#
loop_
_entity.id
_entity.type
_entity.pdbx_description
1 polymer ?
#
loop_
_entity_poly.entity_id
_entity_poly.type
_entity_poly.pdbx_seq_one_letter_code
_entity_poly.pdbx_strand_id
1 'polypeptide(L)'
;MTVLPSGGPPSAGSSSRTALPLLIGPTMPDPGDPAWSAWLTDAERAYAAGRRRAAEHLAARRLAKLAALRALDWPGEPPWSDLAVERPGGGRPVLRLGGGLADWCAGQGLGAPGISLTHAAGHAAALAWLAPGEQR
;
A
#
# COMPACT_ATOMS: atom_id res chain seq x y z
N MET A 1 -57.70 1.88 -18.42
CA MET A 1 -56.43 2.19 -19.09
C MET A 1 -55.47 2.67 -18.00
N THR A 2 -54.69 1.74 -17.42
CA THR A 2 -53.84 1.99 -16.25
C THR A 2 -52.41 2.12 -16.72
N VAL A 3 -51.79 3.28 -16.49
CA VAL A 3 -50.40 3.56 -16.85
C VAL A 3 -49.49 3.02 -15.75
N LEU A 4 -48.59 2.11 -16.09
CA LEU A 4 -47.52 1.63 -15.22
C LEU A 4 -46.41 2.70 -15.15
N PRO A 5 -45.85 3.02 -13.97
CA PRO A 5 -44.70 3.90 -13.89
C PRO A 5 -43.45 3.19 -14.44
N SER A 6 -42.79 3.82 -15.42
CA SER A 6 -41.44 3.44 -15.86
C SER A 6 -40.45 3.77 -14.75
N GLY A 7 -39.94 2.75 -14.07
CA GLY A 7 -38.73 2.88 -13.25
C GLY A 7 -37.53 3.05 -14.15
N GLY A 8 -36.85 4.20 -14.05
CA GLY A 8 -35.53 4.39 -14.65
C GLY A 8 -34.48 3.45 -14.04
N PRO A 9 -33.34 3.21 -14.72
CA PRO A 9 -32.29 2.34 -14.20
C PRO A 9 -31.75 2.88 -12.88
N PRO A 10 -31.34 2.00 -11.94
CA PRO A 10 -30.76 2.44 -10.68
C PRO A 10 -29.49 3.26 -10.95
N SER A 11 -29.46 4.48 -10.45
CA SER A 11 -28.26 5.32 -10.40
C SER A 11 -27.15 4.53 -9.71
N ALA A 12 -26.02 4.32 -10.40
CA ALA A 12 -24.86 3.66 -9.84
C ALA A 12 -24.40 4.43 -8.59
N GLY A 13 -24.73 3.89 -7.41
CA GLY A 13 -24.23 4.40 -6.14
C GLY A 13 -22.71 4.34 -6.16
N SER A 14 -22.07 5.47 -5.91
CA SER A 14 -20.63 5.53 -5.64
C SER A 14 -20.36 4.74 -4.36
N SER A 15 -20.10 3.45 -4.51
CA SER A 15 -19.64 2.62 -3.40
C SER A 15 -18.20 3.04 -3.11
N SER A 16 -18.02 3.85 -2.07
CA SER A 16 -16.70 4.18 -1.52
C SER A 16 -15.98 2.87 -1.17
N ARG A 17 -15.01 2.48 -2.01
CA ARG A 17 -14.27 1.24 -1.88
C ARG A 17 -13.20 1.39 -0.80
N THR A 18 -13.58 1.13 0.45
CA THR A 18 -12.64 1.11 1.58
C THR A 18 -12.03 -0.29 1.70
N ALA A 19 -10.91 -0.53 1.03
CA ALA A 19 -10.09 -1.72 1.25
C ALA A 19 -9.08 -1.43 2.37
N LEU A 20 -9.09 -2.25 3.44
CA LEU A 20 -8.24 -2.11 4.64
C LEU A 20 -7.43 -3.39 4.94
N PRO A 21 -6.59 -3.89 4.01
CA PRO A 21 -5.81 -5.09 4.24
C PRO A 21 -4.81 -4.87 5.39
N LEU A 22 -4.88 -5.69 6.43
CA LEU A 22 -3.87 -5.83 7.48
C LEU A 22 -3.00 -7.05 7.17
N LEU A 23 -1.69 -6.84 7.13
CA LEU A 23 -0.72 -7.93 6.97
C LEU A 23 0.16 -8.01 8.22
N ILE A 24 0.39 -9.24 8.69
CA ILE A 24 1.31 -9.58 9.77
C ILE A 24 2.36 -10.51 9.19
N GLY A 25 3.64 -10.18 9.37
CA GLY A 25 4.75 -10.91 8.77
C GLY A 25 5.19 -12.13 9.60
N PRO A 26 5.60 -13.25 8.96
CA PRO A 26 6.25 -14.38 9.62
C PRO A 26 7.72 -14.07 9.93
N THR A 27 8.48 -15.08 10.38
CA THR A 27 9.94 -15.01 10.63
C THR A 27 10.65 -14.20 9.54
N MET A 28 11.27 -13.10 9.95
CA MET A 28 11.92 -12.15 9.06
C MET A 28 13.32 -12.65 8.68
N PRO A 29 13.76 -12.48 7.42
CA PRO A 29 15.16 -12.68 7.06
C PRO A 29 16.07 -11.82 7.94
N ASP A 30 17.33 -12.25 8.06
CA ASP A 30 18.36 -11.42 8.68
C ASP A 30 18.41 -10.03 8.00
N PRO A 31 18.67 -8.93 8.71
CA PRO A 31 18.77 -7.60 8.08
C PRO A 31 19.78 -7.50 6.92
N GLY A 32 20.82 -8.34 6.92
CA GLY A 32 21.83 -8.41 5.87
C GLY A 32 21.49 -9.33 4.70
N ASP A 33 20.33 -9.99 4.73
CA ASP A 33 19.92 -10.92 3.68
C ASP A 33 19.75 -10.21 2.32
N PRO A 34 20.34 -10.72 1.22
CA PRO A 34 20.23 -10.08 -0.09
C PRO A 34 18.80 -10.03 -0.63
N ALA A 35 17.87 -10.87 -0.16
CA ALA A 35 16.47 -10.86 -0.58
C ALA A 35 15.80 -9.49 -0.38
N TRP A 36 16.27 -8.68 0.58
CA TRP A 36 15.73 -7.34 0.80
C TRP A 36 15.88 -6.42 -0.41
N SER A 37 16.91 -6.58 -1.24
CA SER A 37 17.10 -5.74 -2.44
C SER A 37 16.09 -6.01 -3.55
N ALA A 38 15.49 -7.21 -3.57
CA ALA A 38 14.43 -7.57 -4.51
C ALA A 38 13.08 -6.93 -4.17
N TRP A 39 12.87 -6.52 -2.91
CA TRP A 39 11.58 -5.99 -2.42
C TRP A 39 11.61 -4.51 -2.03
N LEU A 40 12.78 -4.01 -1.64
CA LEU A 40 12.95 -2.69 -1.05
C LEU A 40 14.00 -1.89 -1.80
N THR A 41 13.71 -0.61 -1.99
CA THR A 41 14.62 0.36 -2.58
C THR A 41 15.83 0.59 -1.68
N ASP A 42 16.91 1.13 -2.26
CA ASP A 42 18.13 1.45 -1.51
C ASP A 42 17.87 2.43 -0.37
N ALA A 43 16.99 3.42 -0.58
CA ALA A 43 16.59 4.38 0.44
C ALA A 43 15.85 3.71 1.62
N GLU A 44 14.99 2.74 1.35
CA GLU A 44 14.28 1.98 2.38
C GLU A 44 15.23 1.10 3.20
N ARG A 45 16.20 0.45 2.54
CA ARG A 45 17.21 -0.36 3.23
C ARG A 45 18.16 0.52 4.05
N ALA A 46 18.60 1.65 3.51
CA ALA A 46 19.43 2.63 4.21
C ALA A 46 18.73 3.18 5.46
N TYR A 47 17.43 3.48 5.39
CA TYR A 47 16.66 3.90 6.57
C TYR A 47 16.70 2.85 7.68
N ALA A 48 16.55 1.56 7.34
CA ALA A 48 16.45 0.49 8.31
C ALA A 48 17.82 0.12 8.93
N ALA A 49 18.91 0.24 8.16
CA ALA A 49 20.26 -0.12 8.59
C ALA A 49 20.71 0.63 9.86
N GLY A 50 20.29 1.89 10.05
CA GLY A 50 20.65 2.70 11.22
C GLY A 50 19.81 2.46 12.47
N ARG A 51 18.97 1.41 12.53
CA ARG A 51 17.98 1.23 13.61
C ARG A 51 18.24 -0.04 14.41
N ARG A 52 17.96 0.03 15.73
CA ARG A 52 18.13 -1.07 16.72
C ARG A 52 17.36 -2.37 16.39
N ARG A 53 16.46 -2.35 15.39
CA ARG A 53 15.66 -3.50 14.92
C ARG A 53 15.47 -3.45 13.40
N ALA A 54 16.58 -3.47 12.67
CA ALA A 54 16.60 -3.32 11.22
C ALA A 54 15.65 -4.29 10.49
N ALA A 55 15.66 -5.59 10.86
CA ALA A 55 14.77 -6.59 10.25
C ALA A 55 13.28 -6.23 10.39
N GLU A 56 12.85 -5.79 11.57
CA GLU A 56 11.48 -5.34 11.83
C GLU A 56 11.11 -4.13 10.96
N HIS A 57 12.04 -3.18 10.80
CA HIS A 57 11.82 -2.01 9.95
C HIS A 57 11.75 -2.34 8.45
N LEU A 58 12.52 -3.34 8.00
CA LEU A 58 12.49 -3.83 6.62
C LEU A 58 11.18 -4.58 6.35
N ALA A 59 10.81 -5.49 7.24
CA ALA A 59 9.58 -6.26 7.15
C ALA A 59 8.34 -5.35 7.15
N ALA A 60 8.28 -4.37 8.04
CA ALA A 60 7.16 -3.42 8.11
C ALA A 60 6.95 -2.66 6.78
N ARG A 61 8.04 -2.31 6.08
CA ARG A 61 7.96 -1.66 4.76
C ARG A 61 7.49 -2.60 3.66
N ARG A 62 8.03 -3.82 3.63
CA ARG A 62 7.58 -4.84 2.68
C ARG A 62 6.09 -5.14 2.86
N LEU A 63 5.64 -5.29 4.11
CA LEU A 63 4.22 -5.48 4.42
C LEU A 63 3.38 -4.28 4.00
N ALA A 64 3.87 -3.04 4.19
CA ALA A 64 3.16 -1.85 3.75
C ALA A 64 2.97 -1.83 2.22
N LYS A 65 4.00 -2.19 1.44
CA LYS A 65 3.89 -2.33 -0.01
C LYS A 65 2.87 -3.39 -0.42
N LEU A 66 2.90 -4.56 0.22
CA LEU A 66 1.92 -5.63 -0.06
C LEU A 66 0.49 -5.23 0.34
N ALA A 67 0.32 -4.58 1.48
CA ALA A 67 -0.98 -4.09 1.93
C ALA A 67 -1.52 -3.05 0.93
N ALA A 68 -0.67 -2.15 0.44
CA ALA A 68 -1.05 -1.17 -0.57
C ALA A 68 -1.50 -1.84 -1.88
N LEU A 69 -0.75 -2.81 -2.39
CA LEU A 69 -1.12 -3.57 -3.59
C LEU A 69 -2.44 -4.32 -3.43
N ARG A 70 -2.70 -4.88 -2.24
CA ARG A 70 -4.00 -5.50 -1.93
C ARG A 70 -5.13 -4.48 -1.84
N ALA A 71 -4.86 -3.28 -1.31
CA ALA A 71 -5.87 -2.22 -1.23
C ALA A 71 -6.25 -1.70 -2.62
N LEU A 72 -5.25 -1.61 -3.51
CA LEU A 72 -5.41 -1.26 -4.91
C LEU A 72 -6.08 -2.35 -5.74
N ASP A 73 -6.14 -3.60 -5.25
CA ASP A 73 -6.56 -4.76 -6.03
C ASP A 73 -5.70 -4.94 -7.30
N TRP A 74 -4.40 -4.77 -7.13
CA TRP A 74 -3.43 -4.90 -8.23
C TRP A 74 -3.41 -6.34 -8.76
N PRO A 75 -3.64 -6.55 -10.07
CA PRO A 75 -3.80 -7.90 -10.63
C PRO A 75 -2.48 -8.60 -10.98
N GLY A 76 -1.35 -7.89 -10.98
CA GLY A 76 -0.05 -8.41 -11.40
C GLY A 76 0.87 -8.84 -10.26
N GLU A 77 2.09 -9.24 -10.61
CA GLU A 77 3.15 -9.40 -9.62
C GLU A 77 3.49 -8.06 -8.96
N PRO A 78 4.01 -8.04 -7.72
CA PRO A 78 4.38 -6.81 -7.04
C PRO A 78 5.46 -6.02 -7.81
N PRO A 79 5.18 -4.80 -8.28
CA PRO A 79 6.15 -3.97 -8.95
C PRO A 79 7.01 -3.25 -7.89
N TRP A 80 7.91 -3.98 -7.24
CA TRP A 80 8.63 -3.52 -6.04
C TRP A 80 9.36 -2.18 -6.19
N SER A 81 9.89 -1.90 -7.38
CA SER A 81 10.60 -0.66 -7.72
C SER A 81 9.66 0.54 -7.90
N ASP A 82 8.38 0.30 -8.21
CA ASP A 82 7.35 1.32 -8.41
C ASP A 82 6.69 1.75 -7.09
N LEU A 83 7.07 1.13 -5.97
CA LEU A 83 6.57 1.40 -4.64
C LEU A 83 7.71 1.81 -3.73
N ALA A 84 7.57 2.93 -3.02
CA ALA A 84 8.51 3.33 -1.98
C ALA A 84 7.80 3.80 -0.72
N VAL A 85 8.22 3.30 0.45
CA VAL A 85 7.77 3.78 1.75
C VAL A 85 8.73 4.86 2.26
N GLU A 86 8.25 6.10 2.25
CA GLU A 86 9.03 7.29 2.60
C GLU A 86 8.57 7.90 3.93
N ARG A 87 9.44 8.66 4.58
CA ARG A 87 9.15 9.42 5.80
C ARG A 87 9.67 10.87 5.66
N PRO A 88 8.96 11.73 4.93
CA PRO A 88 9.38 13.11 4.68
C PRO A 88 9.51 13.86 6.01
N GLY A 89 10.66 14.52 6.23
CA GLY A 89 10.93 15.28 7.46
C GLY A 89 10.85 14.47 8.76
N GLY A 90 10.97 13.13 8.69
CA GLY A 90 10.78 12.26 9.86
C GLY A 90 9.32 12.07 10.29
N GLY A 91 8.36 12.58 9.51
CA GLY A 91 6.94 12.53 9.81
C GLY A 91 6.30 11.15 9.61
N ARG A 92 4.97 11.18 9.40
CA ARG A 92 4.19 9.96 9.12
C ARG A 92 4.71 9.27 7.86
N PRO A 93 4.71 7.94 7.81
CA PRO A 93 5.08 7.23 6.60
C PRO A 93 4.07 7.51 5.49
N VAL A 94 4.57 7.65 4.26
CA VAL A 94 3.77 7.82 3.06
C VAL A 94 4.22 6.81 2.01
N LEU A 95 3.30 6.39 1.16
CA LEU A 95 3.61 5.55 0.02
C LEU A 95 3.76 6.42 -1.23
N ARG A 96 4.90 6.31 -1.89
CA ARG A 96 5.12 6.88 -3.22
C ARG A 96 4.92 5.81 -4.28
N LEU A 97 4.11 6.13 -5.28
CA LEU A 97 3.94 5.34 -6.48
C LEU A 97 4.85 5.91 -7.59
N GLY A 98 5.35 5.04 -8.45
CA GLY A 98 6.09 5.41 -9.67
C GLY A 98 5.78 4.44 -10.80
N GLY A 99 6.43 4.67 -11.95
CA GLY A 99 6.39 3.75 -13.09
C GLY A 99 4.98 3.36 -13.54
N GLY A 100 4.86 2.12 -14.00
CA GLY A 100 3.60 1.60 -14.53
C GLY A 100 2.50 1.47 -13.48
N LEU A 101 2.86 1.29 -12.20
CA LEU A 101 1.86 1.29 -11.12
C LEU A 101 1.20 2.65 -10.95
N ALA A 102 1.96 3.75 -11.04
CA ALA A 102 1.41 5.10 -10.94
C ALA A 102 0.48 5.40 -12.13
N ASP A 103 0.88 5.04 -13.35
CA ASP A 103 0.07 5.20 -14.56
C ASP A 103 -1.22 4.39 -14.49
N TRP A 104 -1.14 3.14 -14.02
CA TRP A 104 -2.31 2.30 -13.82
C TRP A 104 -3.26 2.87 -12.76
N CYS A 105 -2.74 3.34 -11.62
CA CYS A 105 -3.60 3.95 -10.59
C CYS A 105 -4.30 5.20 -11.14
N ALA A 106 -3.59 6.05 -11.88
CA ALA A 106 -4.16 7.23 -12.53
C ALA A 106 -5.28 6.86 -13.52
N GLY A 107 -5.07 5.82 -14.34
CA GLY A 107 -6.10 5.31 -15.26
C GLY A 107 -7.35 4.76 -14.57
N GLN A 108 -7.24 4.35 -13.31
CA GLN A 108 -8.35 3.89 -12.48
C GLN A 108 -8.96 5.01 -11.61
N GLY A 109 -8.47 6.25 -11.71
CA GLY A 109 -8.88 7.35 -10.83
C GLY A 109 -8.45 7.15 -9.36
N LEU A 110 -7.42 6.34 -9.12
CA LEU A 110 -6.89 6.02 -7.80
C LEU A 110 -5.64 6.85 -7.48
N GLY A 111 -5.53 7.28 -6.23
CA GLY A 111 -4.30 7.87 -5.69
C GLY A 111 -3.43 6.85 -4.98
N ALA A 112 -2.30 7.32 -4.42
CA ALA A 112 -1.48 6.51 -3.54
C ALA A 112 -2.26 6.11 -2.27
N PRO A 113 -2.31 4.81 -1.90
CA PRO A 113 -2.90 4.37 -0.65
C PRO A 113 -2.27 5.06 0.56
N GLY A 114 -3.10 5.42 1.54
CA GLY A 114 -2.61 5.72 2.88
C GLY A 114 -2.07 4.45 3.52
N ILE A 115 -1.03 4.58 4.35
CA ILE A 115 -0.39 3.44 5.03
C ILE A 115 -0.16 3.72 6.51
N SER A 116 -0.21 2.66 7.31
CA SER A 116 0.29 2.64 8.68
C SER A 116 1.09 1.36 8.89
N LEU A 117 2.21 1.46 9.60
CA LEU A 117 3.10 0.34 9.86
C LEU A 117 3.57 0.35 11.31
N THR A 118 3.65 -0.84 11.89
CA THR A 118 4.07 -1.06 13.28
C THR A 118 4.96 -2.29 13.35
N HIS A 119 5.79 -2.35 14.38
CA HIS A 119 6.61 -3.52 14.67
C HIS A 119 6.92 -3.60 16.15
N ALA A 120 6.98 -4.83 16.66
CA ALA A 120 7.31 -5.10 18.05
C ALA A 120 7.74 -6.56 18.21
N ALA A 121 8.70 -6.81 19.10
CA ALA A 121 9.06 -8.14 19.60
C ALA A 121 9.22 -9.20 18.49
N GLY A 122 10.00 -8.88 17.44
CA GLY A 122 10.25 -9.80 16.33
C GLY A 122 9.10 -9.92 15.33
N HIS A 123 8.10 -9.05 15.39
CA HIS A 123 6.97 -9.02 14.48
C HIS A 123 6.84 -7.66 13.80
N ALA A 124 6.26 -7.66 12.61
CA ALA A 124 5.89 -6.47 11.88
C ALA A 124 4.47 -6.61 11.34
N ALA A 125 3.76 -5.48 11.29
CA ALA A 125 2.45 -5.40 10.67
C ALA A 125 2.30 -4.10 9.88
N ALA A 126 1.47 -4.13 8.85
CA ALA A 126 1.09 -2.94 8.10
C ALA A 126 -0.34 -3.02 7.60
N LEU A 127 -0.98 -1.86 7.51
CA LEU A 127 -2.28 -1.70 6.90
C LEU A 127 -2.22 -0.59 5.84
N ALA A 128 -3.07 -0.70 4.83
CA ALA A 128 -3.24 0.33 3.81
C ALA A 128 -4.71 0.65 3.61
N TRP A 129 -5.02 1.85 3.12
CA TRP A 129 -6.37 2.26 2.78
C TRP A 129 -6.41 3.15 1.55
N LEU A 130 -7.49 3.05 0.78
CA LEU A 130 -7.83 4.04 -0.23
C LEU A 130 -8.70 5.12 0.41
N ALA A 131 -8.28 6.38 0.30
CA ALA A 131 -9.18 7.47 0.60
C ALA A 131 -10.30 7.50 -0.45
N PRO A 132 -11.55 7.81 -0.06
CA PRO A 132 -12.59 8.09 -1.05
C PRO A 132 -12.08 9.20 -1.98
N GLY A 133 -12.15 8.97 -3.29
CA GLY A 133 -11.64 9.92 -4.27
C GLY A 133 -12.28 11.29 -4.08
N GLU A 134 -11.48 12.34 -3.86
CA GLU A 134 -11.95 13.70 -4.07
C GLU A 134 -12.20 13.85 -5.57
N GLN A 135 -13.49 13.86 -5.92
CA GLN A 135 -13.96 14.22 -7.25
C GLN A 135 -13.50 15.65 -7.50
N ARG A 136 -12.50 15.84 -8.36
CA ARG A 136 -12.08 17.17 -8.81
C ARG A 136 -12.92 17.60 -10.00
#